data_AF-A0A803V9J8-F1
#
_entry.id   AF-A0A803V9J8-F1
#
_cell.length_a   1.000
_cell.length_b   1.000
_cell.length_c   1.000
_cell.angle_alpha   90.00
_cell.angle_beta   90.00
_cell.angle_gamma   90.00
#
_symmetry.space_group_name_H-M   'P 1'
#
loop_
_entity.id
_entity.type
_entity.pdbx_description
1 polymer ?
#
loop_
_entity_poly.entity_id
_entity_poly.type
_entity_poly.pdbx_seq_one_letter_code
_entity_poly.pdbx_strand_id
1 'polypeptide(L)'
;MRDKMRKWREENYRNSEQIVDVGEELINEYASKLGDDIWIIYEQVMIAALDCSRDDLALFCLQELRRQFPGSHRVKRLTGMRFEAMERYDDAIQLYDRILQEDSTNTAARKRKIAIRKAQGKNLEAIRELNEYLEQFVGDQEAWHELAELYINEHDYAKAAFCLEELMMTNPHNHLYCQQYAEVKYTQGGLENLELSRKYFAQALKLNNRNMRALFGLYMSASHIASNPKASAKMKKDNMKYASWAANQINRAYQVSTSLLYDTLNML
;
A
#
# COMPACT_ATOMS: atom_id res chain seq x y z
N MET A 1 -29.39 7.29 -4.78
CA MET A 1 -28.21 8.08 -4.36
C MET A 1 -27.67 7.65 -3.00
N ARG A 2 -28.49 7.70 -1.93
CA ARG A 2 -28.09 7.26 -0.57
C ARG A 2 -27.48 5.85 -0.52
N ASP A 3 -28.13 4.85 -1.11
CA ASP A 3 -27.63 3.47 -1.10
C ASP A 3 -26.32 3.31 -1.88
N LYS A 4 -26.10 4.14 -2.91
CA LYS A 4 -24.85 4.19 -3.68
C LYS A 4 -23.70 4.71 -2.81
N MET A 5 -23.93 5.78 -2.05
CA MET A 5 -22.97 6.30 -1.07
C MET A 5 -22.61 5.26 0.00
N ARG A 6 -23.64 4.56 0.52
CA ARG A 6 -23.45 3.46 1.48
C ARG A 6 -22.60 2.34 0.89
N LYS A 7 -22.93 1.85 -0.30
CA LYS A 7 -22.16 0.82 -1.01
C LYS A 7 -20.70 1.25 -1.21
N TRP A 8 -20.47 2.49 -1.66
CA TRP A 8 -19.11 3.01 -1.84
C TRP A 8 -18.30 3.03 -0.55
N ARG A 9 -18.94 3.33 0.58
CA ARG A 9 -18.31 3.32 1.89
C ARG A 9 -18.04 1.90 2.41
N GLU A 10 -18.99 0.98 2.26
CA GLU A 10 -18.85 -0.40 2.76
C GLU A 10 -17.83 -1.20 1.94
N GLU A 11 -17.75 -0.95 0.64
CA GLU A 11 -16.81 -1.62 -0.27
C GLU A 11 -15.49 -0.85 -0.45
N ASN A 12 -15.30 0.28 0.26
CA ASN A 12 -14.13 1.17 0.16
C ASN A 12 -13.76 1.57 -1.29
N TYR A 13 -14.77 1.84 -2.14
CA TYR A 13 -14.52 2.30 -3.50
C TYR A 13 -13.93 3.71 -3.52
N ARG A 14 -12.76 3.86 -4.12
CA ARG A 14 -12.11 5.16 -4.34
C ARG A 14 -12.62 5.80 -5.63
N ASN A 15 -13.79 6.43 -5.56
CA ASN A 15 -14.48 7.05 -6.68
C ASN A 15 -14.83 8.51 -6.35
N SER A 16 -13.81 9.30 -6.02
CA SER A 16 -13.95 10.59 -5.35
C SER A 16 -14.78 11.60 -6.16
N GLU A 17 -14.63 11.64 -7.48
CA GLU A 17 -15.43 12.52 -8.36
C GLU A 17 -16.93 12.20 -8.27
N GLN A 18 -17.32 10.93 -8.43
CA GLN A 18 -18.73 10.55 -8.35
C GLN A 18 -19.30 10.65 -6.93
N ILE A 19 -18.46 10.47 -5.90
CA ILE A 19 -18.84 10.67 -4.50
C ILE A 19 -19.12 12.15 -4.25
N VAL A 20 -18.32 13.07 -4.81
CA VAL A 20 -18.56 14.51 -4.75
C VAL A 20 -19.86 14.85 -5.45
N ASP A 21 -20.05 14.45 -6.70
CA ASP A 21 -21.25 14.81 -7.49
C ASP A 21 -22.55 14.36 -6.78
N VAL A 22 -22.64 13.06 -6.46
CA VAL A 22 -23.83 12.47 -5.85
C VAL A 22 -24.02 12.96 -4.41
N GLY A 23 -22.93 13.16 -3.68
CA GLY A 23 -22.96 13.56 -2.28
C GLY A 23 -23.30 15.04 -2.10
N GLU A 24 -22.79 15.92 -2.96
CA GLU A 24 -23.11 17.35 -2.98
C GLU A 24 -24.60 17.56 -3.30
N GLU A 25 -25.14 16.85 -4.29
CA GLU A 25 -26.59 16.86 -4.60
C GLU A 25 -27.42 16.38 -3.40
N LEU A 26 -27.00 15.27 -2.75
CA LEU A 26 -27.67 14.75 -1.55
C LEU A 26 -27.70 15.75 -0.38
N ILE A 27 -26.60 16.46 -0.16
CA ILE A 27 -26.47 17.46 0.91
C ILE A 27 -27.35 18.68 0.59
N ASN A 28 -27.34 19.16 -0.65
CA ASN A 28 -28.05 20.39 -1.02
C ASN A 28 -29.57 20.19 -1.16
N GLU A 29 -30.01 19.08 -1.74
CA GLU A 29 -31.41 18.88 -2.11
C GLU A 29 -32.18 17.93 -1.17
N TYR A 30 -31.47 17.01 -0.50
CA TYR A 30 -32.10 15.89 0.22
C TYR A 30 -31.69 15.79 1.69
N ALA A 31 -30.99 16.77 2.26
CA ALA A 31 -30.49 16.72 3.65
C ALA A 31 -31.58 16.35 4.67
N SER A 32 -32.78 16.94 4.56
CA SER A 32 -33.90 16.67 5.48
C SER A 32 -34.42 15.23 5.43
N LYS A 33 -34.17 14.50 4.34
CA LYS A 33 -34.63 13.10 4.14
C LYS A 33 -33.58 12.07 4.54
N LEU A 34 -32.36 12.48 4.85
CA LEU A 34 -31.24 11.58 5.12
C LEU A 34 -31.20 11.07 6.56
N GLY A 35 -31.87 11.74 7.51
CA GLY A 35 -31.82 11.39 8.93
C GLY A 35 -30.38 11.35 9.42
N ASP A 36 -30.02 10.34 10.22
CA ASP A 36 -28.67 10.23 10.80
C ASP A 36 -27.57 9.91 9.79
N ASP A 37 -27.92 9.38 8.61
CA ASP A 37 -26.93 9.08 7.56
C ASP A 37 -26.26 10.34 7.01
N ILE A 38 -26.86 11.53 7.21
CA ILE A 38 -26.35 12.81 6.73
C ILE A 38 -24.91 13.06 7.20
N TRP A 39 -24.57 12.69 8.44
CA TRP A 39 -23.26 12.96 9.01
C TRP A 39 -22.17 12.08 8.39
N ILE A 40 -22.50 10.84 8.08
CA ILE A 40 -21.57 9.94 7.40
C ILE A 40 -21.42 10.35 5.94
N ILE A 41 -22.48 10.88 5.32
CA ILE A 41 -22.42 11.47 3.97
C ILE A 41 -21.53 12.72 3.98
N TYR A 42 -21.69 13.65 4.93
CA TYR A 42 -20.81 14.81 5.07
C TYR A 42 -19.33 14.42 5.17
N GLU A 43 -19.00 13.42 5.98
CA GLU A 43 -17.62 12.95 6.09
C GLU A 43 -17.11 12.32 4.79
N GLN A 44 -17.94 11.49 4.14
CA GLN A 44 -17.59 10.82 2.88
C GLN A 44 -17.36 11.84 1.76
N VAL A 45 -18.22 12.86 1.66
CA VAL A 45 -18.08 13.97 0.71
C VAL A 45 -16.85 14.82 1.05
N MET A 46 -16.62 15.11 2.33
CA MET A 46 -15.45 15.89 2.75
C MET A 46 -14.14 15.22 2.31
N ILE A 47 -13.99 13.91 2.52
CA ILE A 47 -12.80 13.15 2.12
C ILE A 47 -12.65 13.15 0.59
N ALA A 48 -13.72 12.87 -0.14
CA ALA A 48 -13.70 12.86 -1.60
C ALA A 48 -13.42 14.24 -2.20
N ALA A 49 -13.94 15.30 -1.59
CA ALA A 49 -13.70 16.68 -2.00
C ALA A 49 -12.22 17.08 -1.84
N LEU A 50 -11.54 16.61 -0.78
CA LEU A 50 -10.09 16.79 -0.65
C LEU A 50 -9.31 16.12 -1.80
N ASP A 51 -9.67 14.88 -2.14
CA ASP A 51 -9.06 14.16 -3.27
C ASP A 51 -9.29 14.89 -4.61
N CYS A 52 -10.44 15.55 -4.77
CA CYS A 52 -10.80 16.33 -5.96
C CYS A 52 -10.35 17.80 -5.89
N SER A 53 -9.58 18.20 -4.87
CA SER A 53 -9.16 19.60 -4.66
C SER A 53 -10.30 20.63 -4.58
N ARG A 54 -11.51 20.18 -4.20
CA ARG A 54 -12.70 21.01 -3.91
C ARG A 54 -12.69 21.44 -2.44
N ASP A 55 -11.72 22.28 -2.07
CA ASP A 55 -11.54 22.73 -0.67
C ASP A 55 -12.74 23.52 -0.13
N ASP A 56 -13.48 24.19 -1.01
CA ASP A 56 -14.75 24.88 -0.72
C ASP A 56 -15.76 23.90 -0.08
N LEU A 57 -16.01 22.78 -0.76
CA LEU A 57 -16.95 21.76 -0.32
C LEU A 57 -16.41 20.99 0.89
N ALA A 58 -15.12 20.70 0.91
CA ALA A 58 -14.47 20.03 2.05
C ALA A 58 -14.58 20.88 3.33
N LEU A 59 -14.35 22.19 3.23
CA LEU A 59 -14.46 23.12 4.35
C LEU A 59 -15.91 23.24 4.85
N PHE A 60 -16.87 23.36 3.93
CA PHE A 60 -18.30 23.38 4.29
C PHE A 60 -18.71 22.12 5.07
N CYS A 61 -18.40 20.93 4.54
CA CYS A 61 -18.71 19.67 5.21
C CYS A 61 -18.04 19.57 6.59
N LEU A 62 -16.78 20.01 6.69
CA LEU A 62 -16.04 19.99 7.94
C LEU A 62 -16.64 20.93 9.01
N GLN A 63 -17.14 22.11 8.60
CA GLN A 63 -17.78 23.06 9.50
C GLN A 63 -19.09 22.49 10.07
N GLU A 64 -19.91 21.85 9.23
CA GLU A 64 -21.14 21.19 9.67
C GLU A 64 -20.86 20.05 10.65
N LEU A 65 -19.86 19.21 10.36
CA LEU A 65 -19.44 18.13 11.26
C LEU A 65 -18.92 18.67 12.59
N ARG A 66 -18.17 19.78 12.58
CA ARG A 66 -17.67 20.42 13.80
C ARG A 66 -18.78 21.01 14.65
N ARG A 67 -19.80 21.61 14.02
CA ARG A 67 -20.97 22.16 14.70
C ARG A 67 -21.78 21.06 15.39
N GLN A 68 -21.96 19.93 14.72
CA GLN A 68 -22.71 18.80 15.26
C GLN A 68 -21.94 18.02 16.32
N PHE A 69 -20.63 17.82 16.15
CA PHE A 69 -19.81 16.98 17.02
C PHE A 69 -18.61 17.75 17.61
N PRO A 70 -18.86 18.76 18.47
CA PRO A 70 -17.79 19.56 19.07
C PRO A 70 -16.85 18.66 19.89
N GLY A 71 -15.54 18.83 19.68
CA GLY A 71 -14.51 18.07 20.41
C GLY A 71 -14.24 16.65 19.91
N SER A 72 -15.02 16.12 18.95
CA SER A 72 -14.84 14.77 18.42
C SER A 72 -13.46 14.53 17.82
N HIS A 73 -12.76 13.47 18.24
CA HIS A 73 -11.49 13.04 17.64
C HIS A 73 -11.62 12.76 16.14
N ARG A 74 -12.78 12.26 15.69
CA ARG A 74 -13.04 12.00 14.28
C ARG A 74 -13.03 13.31 13.48
N VAL A 75 -13.66 14.36 14.00
CA VAL A 75 -13.65 15.70 13.37
C VAL A 75 -12.27 16.37 13.45
N LYS A 76 -11.55 16.20 14.57
CA LYS A 76 -10.15 16.64 14.67
C LYS A 76 -9.29 15.96 13.58
N ARG A 77 -9.45 14.65 13.36
CA ARG A 77 -8.76 13.92 12.29
C ARG A 77 -9.07 14.47 10.90
N LEU A 78 -10.34 14.74 10.58
CA LEU A 78 -10.73 15.36 9.30
C LEU A 78 -10.13 16.76 9.14
N THR A 79 -10.06 17.54 10.21
CA THR A 79 -9.36 18.83 10.20
C THR A 79 -7.88 18.65 9.86
N GLY A 80 -7.23 17.63 10.42
CA GLY A 80 -5.85 17.26 10.09
C GLY A 80 -5.69 16.85 8.62
N MET A 81 -6.59 16.03 8.07
CA MET A 81 -6.56 15.63 6.66
C MET A 81 -6.66 16.84 5.72
N ARG A 82 -7.47 17.85 6.08
CA ARG A 82 -7.54 19.09 5.31
C ARG A 82 -6.23 19.88 5.40
N PHE A 83 -5.59 19.97 6.58
CA PHE A 83 -4.26 20.58 6.70
C PHE A 83 -3.23 19.87 5.82
N GLU A 84 -3.24 18.54 5.78
CA GLU A 84 -2.36 17.75 4.91
C GLU A 84 -2.61 18.02 3.43
N ALA A 85 -3.87 18.10 3.00
CA ALA A 85 -4.23 18.43 1.61
C ALA A 85 -3.79 19.84 1.20
N MET A 86 -3.69 20.76 2.16
CA MET A 86 -3.15 22.12 1.95
C MET A 86 -1.63 22.20 2.19
N GLU A 87 -0.93 21.07 2.34
CA GLU A 87 0.50 20.99 2.66
C GLU A 87 0.92 21.72 3.95
N ARG A 88 -0.05 22.01 4.84
CA ARG A 88 0.18 22.60 6.17
C ARG A 88 0.56 21.52 7.19
N TYR A 89 1.67 20.85 6.91
CA TYR A 89 2.10 19.67 7.66
C TYR A 89 2.34 19.95 9.15
N ASP A 90 2.94 21.09 9.50
CA ASP A 90 3.21 21.43 10.90
C ASP A 90 1.93 21.59 11.73
N ASP A 91 0.90 22.21 11.15
CA ASP A 91 -0.41 22.33 11.78
C ASP A 91 -1.09 20.96 11.95
N ALA A 92 -0.96 20.09 10.94
CA ALA A 92 -1.48 18.73 10.99
C ALA A 92 -0.80 17.92 12.10
N ILE A 93 0.54 17.98 12.19
CA ILE A 93 1.32 17.30 13.22
C ILE A 93 0.92 17.77 14.62
N GLN A 94 0.86 19.09 14.85
CA GLN A 94 0.46 19.64 16.15
C GLN A 94 -0.96 19.22 16.54
N LEU A 95 -1.86 19.08 15.56
CA LEU A 95 -3.20 18.56 15.80
C LEU A 95 -3.18 17.09 16.17
N TYR A 96 -2.42 16.26 15.46
CA TYR A 96 -2.29 14.83 15.75
C TYR A 96 -1.59 14.57 17.08
N ASP A 97 -0.58 15.37 17.44
CA ASP A 97 0.07 15.29 18.76
C ASP A 97 -0.90 15.58 19.89
N ARG A 98 -1.78 16.57 19.75
CA ARG A 98 -2.84 16.83 20.74
C ARG A 98 -3.82 15.67 20.84
N ILE A 99 -4.20 15.05 19.72
CA ILE A 99 -5.05 13.84 19.74
C ILE A 99 -4.35 12.72 20.51
N LEU A 100 -3.05 12.52 20.30
CA LEU A 100 -2.25 11.47 20.94
C LEU A 100 -1.95 11.77 22.42
N GLN A 101 -1.92 13.04 22.83
CA GLN A 101 -1.85 13.45 24.24
C GLN A 101 -3.14 13.13 24.99
N GLU A 102 -4.29 13.29 24.32
CA GLU A 102 -5.60 12.95 24.88
C GLU A 102 -5.85 11.42 24.87
N ASP A 103 -5.44 10.74 23.80
CA ASP A 103 -5.56 9.29 23.59
C ASP A 103 -4.32 8.73 22.87
N SER A 104 -3.38 8.20 23.64
CA SER A 104 -2.12 7.64 23.12
C SER A 104 -2.31 6.36 22.29
N THR A 105 -3.49 5.73 22.39
CA THR A 105 -3.87 4.51 21.66
C THR A 105 -4.51 4.81 20.31
N ASN A 106 -4.66 6.09 19.94
CA ASN A 106 -5.26 6.50 18.67
C ASN A 106 -4.38 6.15 17.47
N THR A 107 -4.53 4.93 16.96
CA THR A 107 -3.76 4.40 15.84
C THR A 107 -3.93 5.23 14.56
N ALA A 108 -5.14 5.76 14.33
CA ALA A 108 -5.43 6.60 13.16
C ALA A 108 -4.60 7.89 13.16
N ALA A 109 -4.52 8.61 14.29
CA ALA A 109 -3.69 9.82 14.40
C ALA A 109 -2.20 9.50 14.24
N ARG A 110 -1.72 8.39 14.81
CA ARG A 110 -0.33 7.97 14.67
C ARG A 110 0.03 7.62 13.21
N LYS A 111 -0.82 6.86 12.51
CA LYS A 111 -0.65 6.55 11.08
C LYS A 111 -0.60 7.81 10.21
N ARG A 112 -1.42 8.83 10.50
CA ARG A 112 -1.36 10.12 9.77
C ARG A 112 -0.04 10.86 9.99
N LYS A 113 0.50 10.89 11.21
CA LYS A 113 1.83 11.48 11.45
C LYS A 113 2.93 10.80 10.63
N ILE A 114 2.95 9.47 10.62
CA ILE A 114 3.90 8.68 9.81
C ILE A 114 3.74 9.01 8.33
N ALA A 115 2.50 9.08 7.82
CA ALA A 115 2.24 9.45 6.42
C ALA A 115 2.76 10.86 6.08
N ILE A 116 2.59 11.83 6.99
CA ILE A 116 3.16 13.19 6.82
C ILE A 116 4.68 13.14 6.77
N ARG A 117 5.34 12.40 7.68
CA ARG A 117 6.80 12.26 7.67
C ARG A 117 7.31 11.71 6.34
N LYS A 118 6.61 10.70 5.79
CA LYS A 118 6.90 10.16 4.46
C LYS A 118 6.72 11.21 3.37
N ALA A 119 5.61 11.96 3.37
CA ALA A 119 5.36 13.02 2.40
C ALA A 119 6.41 14.14 2.44
N GLN A 120 6.96 14.43 3.62
CA GLN A 120 8.06 15.37 3.82
C GLN A 120 9.45 14.81 3.44
N GLY A 121 9.55 13.55 3.01
CA GLY A 121 10.82 12.87 2.75
C GLY A 121 11.64 12.55 4.00
N LYS A 122 11.04 12.65 5.20
CA LYS A 122 11.69 12.38 6.50
C LYS A 122 11.64 10.89 6.83
N ASN A 123 12.21 10.07 5.96
CA ASN A 123 12.12 8.60 6.03
C ASN A 123 12.65 8.03 7.36
N LEU A 124 13.79 8.54 7.87
CA LEU A 124 14.36 8.06 9.14
C LEU A 124 13.46 8.34 10.34
N GLU A 125 12.78 9.50 10.37
CA GLU A 125 11.79 9.81 11.41
C GLU A 125 10.57 8.89 11.28
N ALA A 126 10.08 8.67 10.04
CA ALA A 126 8.97 7.75 9.78
C ALA A 126 9.29 6.31 10.21
N ILE A 127 10.51 5.83 9.94
CA ILE A 127 11.01 4.52 10.40
C ILE A 127 10.98 4.44 11.92
N ARG A 128 11.52 5.44 12.63
CA ARG A 128 11.50 5.44 14.10
C ARG A 128 10.07 5.39 14.64
N GLU A 129 9.18 6.24 14.15
CA GLU A 129 7.78 6.29 14.58
C GLU A 129 7.01 4.99 14.25
N LEU A 130 7.31 4.33 13.12
CA LEU A 130 6.74 3.02 12.78
C LEU A 130 7.24 1.89 13.68
N ASN A 131 8.52 1.86 14.05
CA ASN A 131 9.03 0.87 15.00
C ASN A 131 8.33 1.05 16.36
N GLU A 132 8.26 2.27 16.89
CA GLU A 132 7.55 2.57 18.15
C GLU A 132 6.05 2.21 18.08
N TYR A 133 5.42 2.33 16.90
CA TYR A 133 4.06 1.87 16.67
C TYR A 133 3.94 0.34 16.70
N LEU A 134 4.80 -0.37 15.97
CA LEU A 134 4.77 -1.82 15.86
C LEU A 134 5.16 -2.54 17.17
N GLU A 135 5.90 -1.89 18.07
CA GLU A 135 6.10 -2.36 19.44
C GLU A 135 4.78 -2.54 20.21
N GLN A 136 3.77 -1.72 19.91
CA GLN A 136 2.46 -1.75 20.56
C GLN A 136 1.42 -2.52 19.72
N PHE A 137 1.53 -2.46 18.40
CA PHE A 137 0.55 -2.98 17.44
C PHE A 137 1.18 -3.97 16.45
N VAL A 138 1.88 -4.98 16.96
CA VAL A 138 2.63 -5.98 16.17
C VAL A 138 1.80 -6.71 15.10
N GLY A 139 0.49 -6.80 15.28
CA GLY A 139 -0.43 -7.45 14.31
C GLY A 139 -0.80 -6.59 13.10
N ASP A 140 -0.37 -5.33 13.04
CA ASP A 140 -0.71 -4.41 11.93
C ASP A 140 0.17 -4.69 10.70
N GLN A 141 -0.36 -5.50 9.79
CA GLN A 141 0.33 -5.92 8.57
C GLN A 141 0.61 -4.75 7.61
N GLU A 142 -0.27 -3.76 7.56
CA GLU A 142 -0.07 -2.58 6.71
C GLU A 142 1.14 -1.80 7.20
N ALA A 143 1.28 -1.62 8.52
CA ALA A 143 2.44 -0.94 9.09
C ALA A 143 3.76 -1.70 8.90
N TRP A 144 3.75 -3.04 8.97
CA TRP A 144 4.92 -3.86 8.63
C TRP A 144 5.34 -3.71 7.17
N HIS A 145 4.37 -3.68 6.26
CA HIS A 145 4.61 -3.50 4.84
C HIS A 145 5.19 -2.12 4.54
N GLU A 146 4.61 -1.09 5.13
CA GLU A 146 5.10 0.29 5.04
C GLU A 146 6.52 0.45 5.60
N LEU A 147 6.84 -0.20 6.71
CA LEU A 147 8.18 -0.21 7.28
C LEU A 147 9.18 -0.93 6.36
N ALA A 148 8.78 -2.03 5.73
CA ALA A 148 9.62 -2.72 4.75
C ALA A 148 9.97 -1.82 3.56
N GLU A 149 8.99 -1.08 3.01
CA GLU A 149 9.22 -0.14 1.91
C GLU A 149 10.18 0.99 2.30
N LEU A 150 10.03 1.53 3.52
CA LEU A 150 10.94 2.56 4.01
C LEU A 150 12.37 2.05 4.17
N TYR A 151 12.57 0.84 4.70
CA TYR A 151 13.91 0.25 4.77
C TYR A 151 14.49 -0.05 3.38
N ILE A 152 13.67 -0.40 2.38
CA ILE A 152 14.13 -0.54 0.99
C ILE A 152 14.61 0.82 0.44
N ASN A 153 13.85 1.89 0.68
CA ASN A 153 14.19 3.25 0.25
C ASN A 153 15.48 3.76 0.90
N GLU A 154 15.72 3.40 2.17
CA GLU A 154 16.95 3.71 2.90
C GLU A 154 18.08 2.68 2.68
N HIS A 155 17.88 1.72 1.77
CA HIS A 155 18.84 0.67 1.42
C HIS A 155 19.24 -0.27 2.58
N ASP A 156 18.49 -0.28 3.68
CA ASP A 156 18.63 -1.24 4.78
C ASP A 156 17.89 -2.54 4.46
N TYR A 157 18.40 -3.26 3.47
CA TYR A 157 17.79 -4.48 2.95
C TYR A 157 17.69 -5.59 4.00
N ALA A 158 18.54 -5.58 5.03
CA ALA A 158 18.48 -6.56 6.11
C ALA A 158 17.22 -6.37 6.96
N LYS A 159 16.93 -5.13 7.38
CA LYS A 159 15.71 -4.84 8.13
C LYS A 159 14.46 -4.93 7.27
N ALA A 160 14.54 -4.56 5.98
CA ALA A 160 13.44 -4.79 5.04
C ALA A 160 13.07 -6.28 4.92
N ALA A 161 14.08 -7.16 4.83
CA ALA A 161 13.86 -8.59 4.76
C ALA A 161 13.19 -9.13 6.04
N PHE A 162 13.59 -8.65 7.21
CA PHE A 162 12.96 -9.00 8.49
C PHE A 162 11.47 -8.61 8.52
N CYS A 163 11.13 -7.39 8.09
CA CYS A 163 9.72 -6.96 8.01
C CYS A 163 8.90 -7.85 7.07
N LEU A 164 9.47 -8.25 5.93
CA LEU A 164 8.82 -9.15 4.97
C LEU A 164 8.68 -10.59 5.50
N GLU A 165 9.58 -11.04 6.39
CA GLU A 165 9.44 -12.33 7.08
C GLU A 165 8.20 -12.35 7.98
N GLU A 166 7.97 -11.30 8.77
CA GLU A 166 6.76 -11.14 9.60
C GLU A 166 5.47 -11.20 8.75
N LEU A 167 5.48 -10.53 7.59
CA LEU A 167 4.34 -10.55 6.65
C LEU A 167 4.10 -11.92 6.04
N MET A 168 5.17 -12.65 5.68
CA MET A 168 5.06 -14.00 5.13
C MET A 168 4.59 -15.02 6.18
N MET A 169 5.01 -14.86 7.44
CA MET A 169 4.57 -15.74 8.53
C MET A 169 3.06 -15.60 8.80
N THR A 170 2.55 -14.37 8.75
CA THR A 170 1.12 -14.08 8.94
C THR A 170 0.28 -14.35 7.69
N ASN A 171 0.87 -14.27 6.49
CA ASN A 171 0.19 -14.47 5.21
C ASN A 171 0.96 -15.43 4.28
N PRO A 172 1.04 -16.73 4.61
CA PRO A 172 1.89 -17.69 3.90
C PRO A 172 1.44 -17.97 2.45
N HIS A 173 0.22 -17.57 2.08
CA HIS A 173 -0.35 -17.74 0.74
C HIS A 173 -0.31 -16.46 -0.11
N ASN A 174 0.20 -15.34 0.42
CA ASN A 174 0.33 -14.11 -0.34
C ASN A 174 1.60 -14.14 -1.21
N HIS A 175 1.40 -14.28 -2.53
CA HIS A 175 2.52 -14.35 -3.47
C HIS A 175 3.36 -13.07 -3.55
N LEU A 176 2.79 -11.90 -3.19
CA LEU A 176 3.47 -10.61 -3.27
C LEU A 176 4.59 -10.52 -2.22
N TYR A 177 4.34 -10.96 -0.99
CA TYR A 177 5.36 -10.93 0.06
C TYR A 177 6.52 -11.88 -0.25
N CYS A 178 6.24 -13.09 -0.78
CA CYS A 178 7.30 -13.97 -1.26
C CYS A 178 8.12 -13.35 -2.40
N GLN A 179 7.48 -12.65 -3.34
CA GLN A 179 8.15 -11.98 -4.44
C GLN A 179 8.99 -10.78 -3.96
N GLN A 180 8.45 -9.93 -3.10
CA GLN A 180 9.19 -8.79 -2.53
C GLN A 180 10.37 -9.26 -1.67
N TYR A 181 10.19 -10.29 -0.85
CA TYR A 181 11.28 -10.89 -0.08
C TYR A 181 12.39 -11.43 -1.00
N ALA A 182 12.01 -12.13 -2.07
CA ALA A 182 12.96 -12.62 -3.05
C ALA A 182 13.73 -11.50 -3.77
N GLU A 183 13.07 -10.37 -4.08
CA GLU A 183 13.71 -9.17 -4.63
C GLU A 183 14.71 -8.57 -3.64
N VAL A 184 14.33 -8.42 -2.37
CA VAL A 184 15.24 -7.91 -1.33
C VAL A 184 16.47 -8.82 -1.16
N LYS A 185 16.27 -10.15 -1.08
CA LYS A 185 17.39 -11.11 -1.02
C LYS A 185 18.26 -11.08 -2.28
N TYR A 186 17.66 -10.89 -3.45
CA TYR A 186 18.43 -10.72 -4.69
C TYR A 186 19.35 -9.49 -4.61
N THR A 187 18.80 -8.36 -4.16
CA THR A 187 19.51 -7.08 -4.01
C THR A 187 20.64 -7.16 -2.98
N GLN A 188 20.45 -7.88 -1.87
CA GLN A 188 21.52 -8.14 -0.89
C GLN A 188 22.73 -8.86 -1.51
N GLY A 189 22.50 -9.65 -2.56
CA GLY A 189 23.56 -10.33 -3.30
C GLY A 189 24.31 -11.37 -2.48
N GLY A 190 25.38 -11.92 -3.07
CA GLY A 190 26.06 -13.09 -2.51
C GLY A 190 25.35 -14.40 -2.86
N LEU A 191 26.11 -15.49 -2.92
CA LEU A 191 25.61 -16.76 -3.43
C LEU A 191 24.45 -17.32 -2.59
N GLU A 192 24.56 -17.21 -1.27
CA GLU A 192 23.54 -17.68 -0.32
C GLU A 192 22.21 -16.93 -0.48
N ASN A 193 22.25 -15.60 -0.58
CA ASN A 193 21.02 -14.82 -0.77
C ASN A 193 20.45 -14.98 -2.18
N LEU A 194 21.28 -15.18 -3.22
CA LEU A 194 20.79 -15.51 -4.56
C LEU A 194 20.05 -16.85 -4.55
N GLU A 195 20.55 -17.86 -3.83
CA GLU A 195 19.87 -19.14 -3.67
C GLU A 195 18.53 -19.01 -2.94
N LEU A 196 18.48 -18.21 -1.87
CA LEU A 196 17.24 -17.88 -1.16
C LEU A 196 16.26 -17.17 -2.10
N SER A 197 16.72 -16.10 -2.75
CA SER A 197 15.94 -15.33 -3.72
C SER A 197 15.29 -16.24 -4.77
N ARG A 198 16.07 -17.12 -5.41
CA ARG A 198 15.54 -18.10 -6.37
C ARG A 198 14.45 -18.99 -5.78
N LYS A 199 14.64 -19.50 -4.55
CA LYS A 199 13.64 -20.35 -3.87
C LYS A 199 12.35 -19.58 -3.62
N TYR A 200 12.42 -18.34 -3.14
CA TYR A 200 11.23 -17.53 -2.85
C TYR A 200 10.54 -17.01 -4.10
N PHE A 201 11.27 -16.71 -5.19
CA PHE A 201 10.65 -16.47 -6.50
C PHE A 201 9.89 -17.69 -7.01
N ALA A 202 10.46 -18.89 -6.89
CA ALA A 202 9.76 -20.13 -7.24
C ALA A 202 8.51 -20.36 -6.38
N GLN A 203 8.56 -20.05 -5.08
CA GLN A 203 7.40 -20.12 -4.20
C GLN A 203 6.31 -19.10 -4.60
N ALA A 204 6.69 -17.86 -4.92
CA ALA A 204 5.77 -16.84 -5.40
C ALA A 204 5.07 -17.29 -6.71
N LEU A 205 5.80 -17.94 -7.63
CA LEU A 205 5.24 -18.52 -8.86
C LEU A 205 4.31 -19.70 -8.60
N LYS A 206 4.60 -20.51 -7.58
CA LYS A 206 3.71 -21.60 -7.16
C LYS A 206 2.38 -21.07 -6.61
N LEU A 207 2.42 -19.96 -5.88
CA LEU A 207 1.24 -19.28 -5.36
C LEU A 207 0.47 -18.53 -6.46
N ASN A 208 1.17 -17.88 -7.39
CA ASN A 208 0.58 -17.20 -8.54
C ASN A 208 1.48 -17.36 -9.78
N ASN A 209 1.06 -18.24 -10.70
CA ASN A 209 1.81 -18.55 -11.91
C ASN A 209 1.80 -17.45 -12.99
N ARG A 210 1.02 -16.37 -12.78
CA ARG A 210 0.97 -15.19 -13.65
C ARG A 210 1.84 -14.04 -13.14
N ASN A 211 2.52 -14.21 -12.00
CA ASN A 211 3.40 -13.18 -11.46
C ASN A 211 4.67 -13.04 -12.32
N MET A 212 4.66 -12.09 -13.25
CA MET A 212 5.77 -11.86 -14.18
C MET A 212 7.04 -11.36 -13.47
N ARG A 213 6.90 -10.57 -12.40
CA ARG A 213 8.06 -10.14 -11.58
C ARG A 213 8.76 -11.35 -10.97
N ALA A 214 7.99 -12.29 -10.41
CA ALA A 214 8.54 -13.53 -9.87
C ALA A 214 9.17 -14.41 -10.95
N LEU A 215 8.61 -14.42 -12.17
CA LEU A 215 9.17 -15.19 -13.29
C LEU A 215 10.52 -14.65 -13.77
N PHE A 216 10.63 -13.33 -13.93
CA PHE A 216 11.91 -12.68 -14.23
C PHE A 216 12.90 -12.84 -13.08
N GLY A 217 12.45 -12.68 -11.83
CA GLY A 217 13.28 -12.89 -10.66
C GLY A 217 13.87 -14.30 -10.59
N LEU A 218 13.08 -15.33 -10.89
CA LEU A 218 13.56 -16.71 -10.98
C LEU A 218 14.59 -16.89 -12.10
N TYR A 219 14.35 -16.32 -13.28
CA TYR A 219 15.30 -16.36 -14.40
C TYR A 219 16.63 -15.71 -14.03
N MET A 220 16.59 -14.48 -13.50
CA MET A 220 17.78 -13.70 -13.16
C MET A 220 18.60 -14.36 -12.03
N SER A 221 17.94 -14.74 -10.93
CA SER A 221 18.60 -15.42 -9.81
C SER A 221 19.23 -16.74 -10.22
N ALA A 222 18.52 -17.59 -10.98
CA ALA A 222 19.06 -18.84 -11.48
C ALA A 222 20.24 -18.62 -12.45
N SER A 223 20.13 -17.66 -13.37
CA SER A 223 21.21 -17.35 -14.32
C SER A 223 22.47 -16.86 -13.60
N HIS A 224 22.32 -16.00 -12.60
CA HIS A 224 23.43 -15.50 -11.79
C HIS A 224 24.07 -16.59 -10.93
N ILE A 225 23.29 -17.52 -10.34
CA ILE A 225 23.85 -18.67 -9.63
C ILE A 225 24.62 -19.59 -10.59
N ALA A 226 24.09 -19.81 -11.80
CA ALA A 226 24.71 -20.68 -12.79
C ALA A 226 26.07 -20.15 -13.29
N SER A 227 26.23 -18.83 -13.38
CA SER A 227 27.49 -18.18 -13.77
C SER A 227 28.44 -17.91 -12.59
N ASN A 228 27.98 -18.03 -11.34
CA ASN A 228 28.78 -17.67 -10.17
C ASN A 228 29.99 -18.63 -9.99
N PRO A 229 31.23 -18.13 -9.91
CA PRO A 229 32.41 -18.98 -9.77
C PRO A 229 32.42 -19.80 -8.48
N LYS A 230 31.80 -19.30 -7.40
CA LYS A 230 31.71 -19.98 -6.10
C LYS A 230 30.68 -21.10 -6.07
N ALA A 231 29.81 -21.21 -7.07
CA ALA A 231 28.80 -22.26 -7.15
C ALA A 231 29.40 -23.61 -7.54
N SER A 232 28.96 -24.69 -6.87
CA SER A 232 29.35 -26.06 -7.21
C SER A 232 28.86 -26.44 -8.61
N ALA A 233 29.53 -27.39 -9.28
CA ALA A 233 29.15 -27.85 -10.61
C ALA A 233 27.69 -28.35 -10.67
N LYS A 234 27.25 -29.06 -9.62
CA LYS A 234 25.85 -29.50 -9.47
C LYS A 234 24.91 -28.30 -9.43
N MET A 235 25.20 -27.33 -8.56
CA MET A 235 24.38 -26.14 -8.42
C MET A 235 24.28 -25.34 -9.72
N LYS A 236 25.40 -25.19 -10.44
CA LYS A 236 25.40 -24.53 -11.76
C LYS A 236 24.48 -25.25 -12.75
N LYS A 237 24.62 -26.58 -12.86
CA LYS A 237 23.79 -27.41 -13.77
C LYS A 237 22.30 -27.32 -13.45
N ASP A 238 21.93 -27.37 -12.17
CA ASP A 238 20.53 -27.28 -11.76
C ASP A 238 19.96 -25.89 -12.03
N ASN A 239 20.73 -24.83 -11.79
CA ASN A 239 20.31 -23.46 -12.05
C ASN A 239 20.25 -23.10 -13.53
N MET A 240 21.08 -23.70 -14.40
CA MET A 240 20.91 -23.60 -15.85
C MET A 240 19.55 -24.16 -16.29
N LYS A 241 19.08 -25.25 -15.69
CA LYS A 241 17.74 -25.80 -15.98
C LYS A 241 16.63 -24.87 -15.51
N TYR A 242 16.73 -24.32 -14.30
CA TYR A 242 15.75 -23.34 -13.81
C TYR A 242 15.69 -22.09 -14.69
N ALA A 243 16.85 -21.55 -15.07
CA ALA A 243 16.93 -20.39 -15.96
C ALA A 243 16.34 -20.68 -17.34
N SER A 244 16.69 -21.82 -17.96
CA SER A 244 16.13 -22.23 -19.26
C SER A 244 14.62 -22.44 -19.20
N TRP A 245 14.12 -23.07 -18.13
CA TRP A 245 12.67 -23.21 -17.92
C TRP A 245 11.99 -21.85 -17.80
N ALA A 246 12.52 -20.94 -16.97
CA ALA A 246 11.95 -19.62 -16.77
C ALA A 246 11.97 -18.80 -18.07
N ALA A 247 13.07 -18.82 -18.84
CA ALA A 247 13.17 -18.17 -20.13
C ALA A 247 12.10 -18.68 -21.13
N ASN A 248 11.87 -19.99 -21.18
CA ASN A 248 10.81 -20.56 -22.02
C ASN A 248 9.41 -20.10 -21.58
N GLN A 249 9.14 -20.01 -20.27
CA GLN A 249 7.86 -19.48 -19.78
C GLN A 249 7.69 -18.00 -20.11
N ILE A 250 8.75 -17.19 -19.98
CA ILE A 250 8.76 -15.77 -20.36
C ILE A 250 8.41 -15.64 -21.85
N ASN A 251 9.11 -16.37 -22.72
CA ASN A 251 8.85 -16.35 -24.16
C ASN A 251 7.40 -16.71 -24.50
N ARG A 252 6.84 -17.75 -23.85
CA ARG A 252 5.43 -18.13 -24.02
C ARG A 252 4.46 -17.04 -23.56
N ALA A 253 4.72 -16.40 -22.41
CA ALA A 253 3.88 -15.32 -21.89
C ALA A 253 3.79 -14.13 -22.86
N TYR A 254 4.91 -13.77 -23.49
CA TYR A 254 4.92 -12.72 -24.52
C TYR A 254 4.18 -13.15 -25.79
N GLN A 255 4.38 -14.39 -26.26
CA GLN A 255 3.67 -14.89 -27.46
C GLN A 255 2.15 -14.85 -27.28
N VAL A 256 1.63 -15.29 -26.14
CA VAL A 256 0.18 -15.26 -25.82
C VAL A 256 -0.33 -13.81 -25.73
N SER A 257 0.46 -12.91 -25.13
CA SER A 257 0.07 -11.51 -25.03
C SER A 257 -0.02 -10.84 -26.40
N THR A 258 0.93 -11.16 -27.29
CA THR A 258 0.92 -10.66 -28.67
C THR A 258 -0.27 -11.21 -29.47
N SER A 259 -0.59 -12.50 -29.36
CA SER A 259 -1.76 -13.06 -30.06
C SER A 259 -3.08 -12.44 -29.61
N LEU A 260 -3.25 -12.22 -28.30
CA LEU A 260 -4.44 -11.57 -27.75
C LEU A 260 -4.61 -10.13 -28.24
N LEU A 261 -3.50 -9.39 -28.42
CA LEU A 261 -3.53 -8.04 -28.98
C LEU A 261 -3.93 -8.04 -30.46
N TYR A 262 -3.48 -9.02 -31.25
CA TYR A 262 -3.91 -9.16 -32.64
C TYR A 262 -5.40 -9.51 -32.74
N ASP A 263 -5.90 -10.39 -31.87
CA ASP A 263 -7.31 -10.77 -31.87
C ASP A 263 -8.22 -9.61 -31.46
N THR A 264 -7.82 -8.78 -30.48
CA THR A 264 -8.61 -7.59 -30.10
C THR A 264 -8.57 -6.49 -31.15
N LEU A 265 -7.45 -6.30 -31.85
CA LEU A 265 -7.34 -5.34 -32.96
C LEU A 265 -8.12 -5.78 -34.20
N ASN A 266 -8.28 -7.08 -34.44
CA ASN A 266 -9.06 -7.62 -35.57
C ASN A 266 -10.57 -7.73 -35.27
N MET A 267 -11.00 -7.51 -34.02
CA MET A 267 -12.40 -7.46 -33.60
C MET A 267 -12.97 -6.03 -33.51
N LEU A 268 -12.16 -5.01 -33.79
CA LEU A 268 -12.54 -3.59 -33.90
C LEU A 268 -12.56 -3.17 -35.38
#